data_AF-A0A5B2W3S7-F1
#
_entry.id   AF-A0A5B2W3S7-F1
#
_cell.length_a   1.000
_cell.length_b   1.000
_cell.length_c   1.000
_cell.angle_alpha   90.00
_cell.angle_beta   90.00
_cell.angle_gamma   90.00
#
_symmetry.space_group_name_H-M   'P 1'
#
loop_
_entity.id
_entity.type
_entity.pdbx_description
1 polymer ?
#
loop_
_entity_poly.entity_id
_entity_poly.type
_entity_poly.pdbx_seq_one_letter_code
_entity_poly.pdbx_strand_id
1 'polypeptide(L)'
;MTIVKKIYHRLLKGFKRRPILPLLKKNRRRIFVDSSASFGFRSKIMLYPSPAQQLTGHNVIVSGNCHIGNQTEIHTYTNERVWIKPFTSINDNCRIIGNVTIERYCLLASNIFISSGTHVAFTHPAMLIKDQDRLFPFSGKKVQIEEDCWIGWGVVVMPGVNIGKGAVIGANAVVTKDVPPYTVYVGSPAKKLRSRLDFDPPEQILYQQEEGHPYLYRGFALSQSEIMATAKEKFIGAGNACCVILAQNRGEHNAVRITGKFTSKVGAAEMLVTVNSASAAVYKFQGEHIDIFVPAQAGDKQPPNDAFSLYESIGDGLKQYTCVCIQIINMEPHAKALCPWGISSIELVNHEIQL
;
A
#
# COMPACT_ATOMS: atom_id res chain seq x y z
N MET A 1 32.77 2.99 39.82
CA MET A 1 31.63 2.50 39.01
C MET A 1 30.59 3.60 38.79
N THR A 2 31.03 4.82 38.39
CA THR A 2 30.23 6.05 38.60
C THR A 2 30.34 7.08 37.46
N ILE A 3 30.74 6.65 36.26
CA ILE A 3 30.84 7.51 35.07
C ILE A 3 29.95 7.01 33.90
N VAL A 4 29.60 5.72 33.85
CA VAL A 4 28.77 5.15 32.76
C VAL A 4 27.27 5.47 32.91
N LYS A 5 26.76 5.71 34.14
CA LYS A 5 25.33 6.06 34.34
C LYS A 5 24.96 7.52 34.02
N LYS A 6 25.94 8.44 33.87
CA LYS A 6 25.66 9.86 33.58
C LYS A 6 25.50 10.19 32.09
N ILE A 7 25.96 9.33 31.19
CA ILE A 7 25.79 9.52 29.73
C ILE A 7 24.43 8.97 29.26
N TYR A 8 23.93 7.90 29.90
CA TYR A 8 22.65 7.29 29.51
C TYR A 8 21.40 8.14 29.86
N HIS A 9 21.50 9.03 30.85
CA HIS A 9 20.39 9.89 31.27
C HIS A 9 20.34 11.27 30.60
N ARG A 10 21.34 11.64 29.79
CA ARG A 10 21.36 12.92 29.04
C ARG A 10 20.84 12.81 27.61
N LEU A 11 20.73 11.60 27.03
CA LEU A 11 20.23 11.39 25.67
C LEU A 11 18.70 11.40 25.52
N LEU A 12 17.94 11.43 26.62
CA LEU A 12 16.47 11.36 26.60
C LEU A 12 15.73 12.64 26.98
N LYS A 13 16.43 13.76 27.24
CA LYS A 13 15.80 15.05 27.63
C LYS A 13 15.92 16.17 26.60
N GLY A 14 16.08 15.81 25.32
CA GLY A 14 16.35 16.75 24.24
C GLY A 14 15.42 16.70 23.02
N PHE A 15 14.22 16.11 23.10
CA PHE A 15 13.21 16.28 22.04
C PHE A 15 11.85 16.55 22.68
N LYS A 16 11.64 17.78 23.16
CA LYS A 16 10.27 18.31 23.24
C LYS A 16 9.76 18.44 21.81
N ARG A 17 9.11 17.37 21.32
CA ARG A 17 8.29 17.37 20.11
C ARG A 17 7.37 18.59 20.19
N ARG A 18 7.58 19.61 19.36
CA ARG A 18 6.53 20.61 19.14
C ARG A 18 5.43 19.87 18.39
N PRO A 19 4.22 19.74 18.93
CA PRO A 19 3.15 19.11 18.20
C PRO A 19 2.84 19.95 16.95
N ILE A 20 2.62 19.28 15.83
CA ILE A 20 2.14 19.84 14.54
C ILE A 20 0.71 20.44 14.68
N LEU A 21 0.15 20.43 15.89
CA LEU A 21 -1.21 20.81 16.27
C LEU A 21 -1.74 22.14 15.68
N PRO A 22 -0.97 23.25 15.56
CA PRO A 22 -1.54 24.52 15.12
C PRO A 22 -2.04 24.50 13.66
N LEU A 23 -1.31 23.85 12.75
CA LEU A 23 -1.66 23.76 11.32
C LEU A 23 -2.80 22.75 11.08
N LEU A 24 -2.80 21.64 11.82
CA LEU A 24 -3.83 20.60 11.70
C LEU A 24 -5.23 21.09 12.13
N LYS A 25 -5.33 22.03 13.08
CA LYS A 25 -6.63 22.54 13.55
C LYS A 25 -7.43 23.28 12.46
N LYS A 26 -6.79 23.97 11.51
CA LYS A 26 -7.47 24.76 10.48
C LYS A 26 -7.93 23.93 9.26
N ASN A 27 -7.30 22.79 9.01
CA ASN A 27 -7.49 21.97 7.81
C ASN A 27 -7.92 20.51 8.10
N ARG A 28 -8.56 20.23 9.24
CA ARG A 28 -8.95 18.86 9.65
C ARG A 28 -9.75 18.06 8.61
N ARG A 29 -10.50 18.74 7.73
CA ARG A 29 -11.25 18.06 6.64
C ARG A 29 -10.37 17.70 5.44
N ARG A 30 -9.21 18.33 5.27
CA ARG A 30 -8.33 18.22 4.09
C ARG A 30 -7.10 17.34 4.33
N ILE A 31 -6.69 17.14 5.58
CA ILE A 31 -5.53 16.33 5.95
C ILE A 31 -5.97 15.23 6.91
N PHE A 32 -5.67 13.98 6.55
CA PHE A 32 -5.82 12.81 7.41
C PHE A 32 -4.45 12.21 7.68
N VAL A 33 -4.16 12.00 8.96
CA VAL A 33 -2.97 11.27 9.42
C VAL A 33 -3.46 10.26 10.43
N ASP A 34 -3.21 8.99 10.16
CA ASP A 34 -3.54 7.90 11.07
C ASP A 34 -2.76 8.01 12.38
N SER A 35 -3.35 7.56 13.49
CA SER A 35 -2.75 7.66 14.82
C SER A 35 -1.45 6.87 14.99
N SER A 36 -1.24 5.84 14.16
CA SER A 36 -0.03 5.01 14.15
C SER A 36 1.05 5.52 13.21
N ALA A 37 0.78 6.56 12.40
CA ALA A 37 1.78 7.20 11.56
C ALA A 37 2.71 8.10 12.39
N SER A 38 3.99 8.12 12.05
CA SER A 38 5.00 8.95 12.72
C SER A 38 5.61 9.98 11.78
N PHE A 39 5.90 11.17 12.32
CA PHE A 39 6.57 12.25 11.60
C PHE A 39 7.83 12.68 12.35
N GLY A 40 8.92 12.83 11.60
CA GLY A 40 10.19 13.33 12.06
C GLY A 40 10.17 14.83 12.34
N PHE A 41 11.29 15.29 12.90
CA PHE A 41 11.49 16.69 13.23
C PHE A 41 11.48 17.57 11.98
N ARG A 42 10.78 18.70 12.05
CA ARG A 42 10.65 19.72 10.97
C ARG A 42 9.98 19.24 9.68
N SER A 43 9.34 18.08 9.69
CA SER A 43 8.53 17.63 8.56
C SER A 43 7.25 18.47 8.46
N LYS A 44 6.80 18.73 7.22
CA LYS A 44 5.70 19.66 6.94
C LYS A 44 4.69 19.06 5.98
N ILE A 45 3.44 19.45 6.16
CA ILE A 45 2.38 19.25 5.17
C ILE A 45 1.89 20.64 4.75
N MET A 46 1.91 20.91 3.45
CA MET A 46 1.51 22.17 2.85
C MET A 46 0.38 21.95 1.85
N LEU A 47 -0.66 22.75 1.98
CA LEU A 47 -1.82 22.74 1.09
C LEU A 47 -1.92 24.10 0.40
N TYR A 48 -1.97 24.06 -0.93
CA TYR A 48 -2.12 25.25 -1.75
C TYR A 48 -3.52 25.31 -2.35
N PRO A 49 -4.17 26.48 -2.37
CA PRO A 49 -5.42 26.64 -3.08
C PRO A 49 -5.19 26.47 -4.58
N SER A 50 -6.13 25.82 -5.25
CA SER A 50 -6.21 25.74 -6.70
C SER A 50 -7.51 26.40 -7.17
N PRO A 51 -7.47 27.18 -8.27
CA PRO A 51 -8.67 27.72 -8.89
C PRO A 51 -9.52 26.65 -9.59
N ALA A 52 -8.94 25.46 -9.86
CA ALA A 52 -9.67 24.33 -10.42
C ALA A 52 -10.65 23.71 -9.40
N GLN A 53 -11.57 22.86 -9.88
CA GLN A 53 -12.52 22.16 -9.04
C GLN A 53 -11.81 21.42 -7.91
N GLN A 54 -12.17 21.73 -6.67
CA GLN A 54 -11.54 21.14 -5.49
C GLN A 54 -12.01 19.69 -5.33
N LEU A 55 -11.10 18.81 -4.92
CA LEU A 55 -11.46 17.44 -4.57
C LEU A 55 -12.36 17.43 -3.34
N THR A 56 -13.26 16.45 -3.27
CA THR A 56 -13.98 16.12 -2.04
C THR A 56 -13.09 15.24 -1.14
N GLY A 57 -13.32 15.32 0.18
CA GLY A 57 -12.55 14.57 1.17
C GLY A 57 -11.14 15.12 1.42
N HIS A 58 -10.22 14.21 1.77
CA HIS A 58 -8.84 14.54 2.13
C HIS A 58 -7.94 14.71 0.89
N ASN A 59 -7.07 15.71 0.93
CA ASN A 59 -6.03 15.99 -0.04
C ASN A 59 -4.70 15.37 0.37
N VAL A 60 -4.41 15.29 1.66
CA VAL A 60 -3.24 14.55 2.16
C VAL A 60 -3.71 13.45 3.07
N ILE A 61 -3.33 12.22 2.76
CA ILE A 61 -3.67 11.02 3.52
C ILE A 61 -2.36 10.30 3.83
N VAL A 62 -2.01 10.22 5.11
CA VAL A 62 -0.93 9.36 5.61
C VAL A 62 -1.56 8.28 6.46
N SER A 63 -1.58 7.07 5.92
CA SER A 63 -2.25 5.92 6.53
C SER A 63 -1.41 5.29 7.66
N GLY A 64 -1.97 4.28 8.32
CA GLY A 64 -1.38 3.68 9.51
C GLY A 64 -0.02 3.01 9.30
N ASN A 65 0.79 3.00 10.36
CA ASN A 65 2.13 2.40 10.40
C ASN A 65 3.11 2.98 9.36
N CYS A 66 2.88 4.21 8.91
CA CYS A 66 3.84 4.93 8.08
C CYS A 66 4.90 5.62 8.95
N HIS A 67 6.13 5.67 8.45
CA HIS A 67 7.18 6.50 9.01
C HIS A 67 7.54 7.62 8.02
N ILE A 68 7.40 8.87 8.43
CA ILE A 68 7.84 10.04 7.67
C ILE A 68 9.04 10.64 8.39
N GLY A 69 10.21 10.61 7.76
CA GLY A 69 11.49 11.07 8.32
C GLY A 69 11.54 12.57 8.55
N ASN A 70 12.65 13.04 9.12
CA ASN A 70 12.90 14.44 9.44
C ASN A 70 12.96 15.30 8.18
N GLN A 71 12.52 16.55 8.27
CA GLN A 71 12.63 17.55 7.20
C GLN A 71 11.94 17.12 5.89
N THR A 72 11.04 16.15 5.94
CA THR A 72 10.26 15.71 4.79
C THR A 72 9.06 16.62 4.59
N GLU A 73 8.84 17.06 3.35
CA GLU A 73 7.79 18.00 2.99
C GLU A 73 6.80 17.34 2.02
N ILE A 74 5.52 17.39 2.38
CA ILE A 74 4.40 16.91 1.56
C ILE A 74 3.58 18.12 1.13
N HIS A 75 3.47 18.32 -0.18
CA HIS A 75 2.83 19.47 -0.78
C HIS A 75 1.73 18.97 -1.72
N THR A 76 0.55 19.57 -1.68
CA THR A 76 -0.48 19.32 -2.70
C THR A 76 -1.41 20.51 -2.86
N TYR A 77 -2.15 20.52 -3.95
CA TYR A 77 -3.17 21.52 -4.23
C TYR A 77 -4.56 21.03 -3.84
N THR A 78 -5.53 21.93 -3.67
CA THR A 78 -6.90 21.57 -3.27
C THR A 78 -7.66 20.71 -4.29
N ASN A 79 -7.20 20.67 -5.55
CA ASN A 79 -7.70 19.80 -6.61
C ASN A 79 -6.86 18.52 -6.80
N GLU A 80 -5.83 18.29 -5.99
CA GLU A 80 -4.91 17.15 -6.08
C GLU A 80 -4.81 16.40 -4.75
N ARG A 81 -4.20 15.20 -4.79
CA ARG A 81 -4.07 14.35 -3.61
C ARG A 81 -2.66 13.75 -3.49
N VAL A 82 -2.11 13.80 -2.29
CA VAL A 82 -1.03 12.91 -1.85
C VAL A 82 -1.61 11.83 -0.95
N TRP A 83 -1.40 10.57 -1.31
CA TRP A 83 -1.78 9.43 -0.49
C TRP A 83 -0.59 8.49 -0.27
N ILE A 84 -0.15 8.42 0.98
CA ILE A 84 0.86 7.47 1.44
C ILE A 84 0.15 6.35 2.21
N LYS A 85 0.09 5.17 1.60
CA LYS A 85 -0.65 4.02 2.13
C LYS A 85 0.13 3.28 3.22
N PRO A 86 -0.52 2.39 4.00
CA PRO A 86 0.05 1.81 5.21
C PRO A 86 1.41 1.13 5.04
N PHE A 87 2.17 1.09 6.14
CA PHE A 87 3.46 0.38 6.24
C PHE A 87 4.55 0.88 5.30
N THR A 88 4.42 2.10 4.79
CA THR A 88 5.43 2.75 3.96
C THR A 88 6.35 3.62 4.82
N SER A 89 7.66 3.49 4.60
CA SER A 89 8.68 4.27 5.28
C SER A 89 9.36 5.22 4.31
N ILE A 90 9.37 6.50 4.67
CA ILE A 90 10.02 7.58 3.93
C ILE A 90 11.05 8.19 4.85
N ASN A 91 12.33 8.11 4.50
CA ASN A 91 13.41 8.67 5.30
C ASN A 91 13.50 10.20 5.15
N ASP A 92 14.57 10.76 5.72
CA ASP A 92 14.73 12.19 5.89
C ASP A 92 14.85 12.98 4.58
N ASN A 93 14.41 14.24 4.63
CA ASN A 93 14.57 15.26 3.60
C ASN A 93 14.00 14.88 2.23
N CYS A 94 12.84 14.21 2.22
CA CYS A 94 12.11 13.94 0.99
C CYS A 94 11.14 15.08 0.67
N ARG A 95 10.87 15.31 -0.61
CA ARG A 95 9.83 16.25 -1.07
C ARG A 95 8.86 15.52 -1.99
N ILE A 96 7.59 15.51 -1.61
CA ILE A 96 6.51 14.86 -2.34
C ILE A 96 5.50 15.94 -2.71
N ILE A 97 5.36 16.26 -4.00
CA ILE A 97 4.66 17.45 -4.47
C ILE A 97 3.59 17.09 -5.50
N GLY A 98 2.37 17.55 -5.24
CA GLY A 98 1.22 17.52 -6.14
C GLY A 98 0.37 16.25 -6.01
N ASN A 99 -0.03 15.65 -7.12
CA ASN A 99 -0.83 14.43 -7.18
C ASN A 99 0.05 13.17 -7.17
N VAL A 100 0.26 12.58 -5.99
CA VAL A 100 1.15 11.43 -5.79
C VAL A 100 0.47 10.35 -4.98
N THR A 101 0.49 9.12 -5.46
CA THR A 101 0.10 7.95 -4.66
C THR A 101 1.30 7.06 -4.46
N ILE A 102 1.59 6.74 -3.20
CA ILE A 102 2.59 5.77 -2.78
C ILE A 102 1.83 4.65 -2.09
N GLU A 103 1.85 3.47 -2.69
CA GLU A 103 1.19 2.28 -2.17
C GLU A 103 1.90 1.75 -0.91
N ARG A 104 1.48 0.56 -0.46
CA ARG A 104 1.92 -0.05 0.80
C ARG A 104 3.32 -0.62 0.68
N TYR A 105 3.98 -0.77 1.84
CA TYR A 105 5.28 -1.45 1.96
C TYR A 105 6.41 -0.83 1.14
N CYS A 106 6.28 0.44 0.75
CA CYS A 106 7.33 1.12 0.02
C CYS A 106 8.44 1.57 0.98
N LEU A 107 9.68 1.50 0.50
CA LEU A 107 10.86 2.02 1.18
C LEU A 107 11.44 3.16 0.37
N LEU A 108 11.32 4.37 0.88
CA LEU A 108 11.89 5.58 0.29
C LEU A 108 13.07 6.00 1.17
N ALA A 109 14.28 5.95 0.59
CA ALA A 109 15.48 6.47 1.22
C ALA A 109 15.45 8.01 1.36
N SER A 110 16.54 8.62 1.81
CA SER A 110 16.59 10.07 2.00
C SER A 110 16.77 10.86 0.71
N ASN A 111 16.47 12.15 0.76
CA ASN A 111 16.72 13.12 -0.31
C ASN A 111 15.98 12.84 -1.62
N ILE A 112 14.82 12.17 -1.55
CA ILE A 112 14.01 11.87 -2.72
C ILE A 112 13.16 13.08 -3.11
N PHE A 113 13.05 13.36 -4.41
CA PHE A 113 12.15 14.36 -4.97
C PHE A 113 11.13 13.69 -5.89
N ILE A 114 9.85 13.85 -5.59
CA ILE A 114 8.74 13.38 -6.40
C ILE A 114 7.83 14.56 -6.70
N SER A 115 7.53 14.80 -7.98
CA SER A 115 6.64 15.89 -8.39
C SER A 115 5.69 15.44 -9.49
N SER A 116 4.40 15.72 -9.33
CA SER A 116 3.43 15.66 -10.44
C SER A 116 3.42 16.93 -11.29
N GLY A 117 4.09 18.00 -10.84
CA GLY A 117 4.14 19.32 -11.45
C GLY A 117 5.39 19.56 -12.32
N THR A 118 5.24 20.30 -13.41
CA THR A 118 6.37 20.91 -14.16
C THR A 118 6.03 22.34 -14.59
N HIS A 119 7.02 23.04 -15.11
CA HIS A 119 6.91 24.42 -15.58
C HIS A 119 6.68 24.47 -17.09
N VAL A 120 5.94 25.47 -17.55
CA VAL A 120 5.73 25.66 -19.00
C VAL A 120 6.99 26.29 -19.59
N ALA A 121 7.72 25.53 -20.40
CA ALA A 121 8.97 25.98 -21.01
C ALA A 121 8.95 25.98 -22.54
N PHE A 122 8.18 25.09 -23.17
CA PHE A 122 8.29 24.81 -24.60
C PHE A 122 7.19 25.45 -25.44
N THR A 123 6.03 25.76 -24.86
CA THR A 123 4.86 26.24 -25.61
C THR A 123 4.99 27.71 -26.03
N HIS A 124 5.67 28.54 -25.22
CA HIS A 124 5.81 29.98 -25.48
C HIS A 124 7.27 30.43 -25.33
N PRO A 125 8.19 29.94 -26.18
CA PRO A 125 9.64 30.12 -25.99
C PRO A 125 10.11 31.59 -26.09
N ALA A 126 9.31 32.47 -26.70
CA ALA A 126 9.58 33.91 -26.76
C ALA A 126 9.32 34.64 -25.43
N MET A 127 8.62 34.01 -24.47
CA MET A 127 8.33 34.57 -23.16
C MET A 127 9.31 34.09 -22.10
N LEU A 128 9.58 34.91 -21.08
CA LEU A 128 10.33 34.47 -19.91
C LEU A 128 9.59 33.31 -19.22
N ILE A 129 10.30 32.24 -18.86
CA ILE A 129 9.72 31.04 -18.22
C ILE A 129 8.84 31.41 -17.01
N LYS A 130 9.31 32.33 -16.14
CA LYS A 130 8.54 32.80 -14.98
C LYS A 130 7.19 33.44 -15.33
N ASP A 131 7.11 34.06 -16.49
CA ASP A 131 5.89 34.72 -16.97
C ASP A 131 4.98 33.71 -17.67
N GLN A 132 5.55 32.67 -18.29
CA GLN A 132 4.79 31.51 -18.79
C GLN A 132 4.04 30.81 -17.65
N ASP A 133 4.69 30.55 -16.52
CA ASP A 133 4.04 29.91 -15.35
C ASP A 133 2.90 30.75 -14.75
N ARG A 134 3.00 32.08 -14.83
CA ARG A 134 1.95 32.98 -14.34
C ARG A 134 0.70 32.94 -15.21
N LEU A 135 0.88 32.79 -16.52
CA LEU A 135 -0.19 32.92 -17.51
C LEU A 135 -0.83 31.58 -17.88
N PHE A 136 -0.08 30.49 -17.78
CA PHE A 136 -0.52 29.16 -18.19
C PHE A 136 -0.46 28.20 -16.99
N PRO A 137 -1.53 28.13 -16.16
CA PRO A 137 -1.57 27.24 -15.00
C PRO A 137 -1.43 25.78 -15.43
N PHE A 138 -0.41 25.11 -14.90
CA PHE A 138 -0.06 23.74 -15.25
C PHE A 138 -1.10 22.71 -14.75
N SER A 139 -1.26 21.63 -15.51
CA SER A 139 -2.02 20.44 -15.09
C SER A 139 -1.08 19.33 -14.67
N GLY A 140 -1.09 19.00 -13.37
CA GLY A 140 -0.33 17.91 -12.79
C GLY A 140 -0.55 16.57 -13.50
N LYS A 141 0.53 15.82 -13.79
CA LYS A 141 0.42 14.41 -14.18
C LYS A 141 0.70 13.54 -12.97
N LYS A 142 -0.31 12.77 -12.55
CA LYS A 142 -0.24 11.91 -11.36
C LYS A 142 1.00 11.02 -11.40
N VAL A 143 1.70 10.93 -10.28
CA VAL A 143 2.77 9.94 -10.07
C VAL A 143 2.20 8.79 -9.24
N GLN A 144 2.45 7.55 -9.68
CA GLN A 144 2.05 6.33 -8.97
C GLN A 144 3.30 5.53 -8.63
N ILE A 145 3.49 5.22 -7.34
CA ILE A 145 4.47 4.25 -6.86
C ILE A 145 3.69 3.07 -6.30
N GLU A 146 3.78 1.92 -6.95
CA GLU A 146 3.06 0.71 -6.58
C GLU A 146 3.70 -0.01 -5.37
N GLU A 147 3.06 -1.10 -4.94
CA GLU A 147 3.40 -1.80 -3.70
C GLU A 147 4.84 -2.34 -3.71
N ASP A 148 5.47 -2.45 -2.54
CA ASP A 148 6.80 -3.10 -2.36
C ASP A 148 7.94 -2.44 -3.18
N CYS A 149 7.82 -1.16 -3.53
CA CYS A 149 8.89 -0.47 -4.25
C CYS A 149 10.01 -0.01 -3.30
N TRP A 150 11.26 -0.14 -3.74
CA TRP A 150 12.42 0.47 -3.08
C TRP A 150 12.96 1.63 -3.91
N ILE A 151 12.88 2.84 -3.37
CA ILE A 151 13.38 4.05 -3.98
C ILE A 151 14.68 4.47 -3.28
N GLY A 152 15.78 4.41 -4.02
CA GLY A 152 17.13 4.74 -3.54
C GLY A 152 17.31 6.20 -3.16
N TRP A 153 18.42 6.48 -2.48
CA TRP A 153 18.76 7.82 -2.01
C TRP A 153 18.88 8.80 -3.18
N GLY A 154 18.35 10.03 -3.02
CA GLY A 154 18.55 11.08 -4.01
C GLY A 154 17.78 10.88 -5.33
N VAL A 155 16.84 9.94 -5.40
CA VAL A 155 16.07 9.70 -6.62
C VAL A 155 15.14 10.87 -6.94
N VAL A 156 15.03 11.18 -8.22
CA VAL A 156 14.07 12.14 -8.79
C VAL A 156 13.04 11.38 -9.61
N VAL A 157 11.75 11.55 -9.31
CA VAL A 157 10.64 10.98 -10.09
C VAL A 157 9.90 12.11 -10.80
N MET A 158 9.85 12.04 -12.12
CA MET A 158 9.24 13.06 -12.97
C MET A 158 7.71 12.92 -13.04
N PRO A 159 6.99 13.99 -13.43
CA PRO A 159 5.54 13.97 -13.58
C PRO A 159 5.03 12.87 -14.49
N GLY A 160 3.93 12.22 -14.09
CA GLY A 160 3.24 11.22 -14.91
C GLY A 160 3.86 9.82 -14.91
N VAL A 161 4.89 9.59 -14.10
CA VAL A 161 5.57 8.28 -14.03
C VAL A 161 4.79 7.30 -13.14
N ASN A 162 4.64 6.08 -13.64
CA ASN A 162 4.23 4.91 -12.87
C ASN A 162 5.44 4.02 -12.56
N ILE A 163 5.70 3.74 -11.29
CA ILE A 163 6.71 2.78 -10.83
C ILE A 163 5.99 1.51 -10.38
N GLY A 164 6.14 0.44 -11.16
CA GLY A 164 5.44 -0.82 -10.98
C GLY A 164 5.85 -1.60 -9.73
N LYS A 165 4.96 -2.46 -9.27
CA LYS A 165 5.10 -3.23 -8.02
C LYS A 165 6.45 -3.93 -7.90
N GLY A 166 7.07 -3.85 -6.73
CA GLY A 166 8.33 -4.54 -6.44
C GLY A 166 9.54 -4.00 -7.22
N ALA A 167 9.42 -2.86 -7.88
CA ALA A 167 10.53 -2.25 -8.61
C ALA A 167 11.55 -1.60 -7.65
N VAL A 168 12.80 -1.59 -8.07
CA VAL A 168 13.92 -0.97 -7.35
C VAL A 168 14.52 0.14 -8.19
N ILE A 169 14.56 1.34 -7.64
CA ILE A 169 15.22 2.49 -8.25
C ILE A 169 16.53 2.73 -7.52
N GLY A 170 17.65 2.58 -8.22
CA GLY A 170 18.98 2.84 -7.66
C GLY A 170 19.17 4.30 -7.26
N ALA A 171 20.11 4.54 -6.34
CA ALA A 171 20.40 5.88 -5.86
C ALA A 171 20.75 6.86 -7.00
N ASN A 172 20.36 8.13 -6.82
CA ASN A 172 20.57 9.24 -7.75
C ASN A 172 19.98 9.03 -9.17
N ALA A 173 19.05 8.10 -9.33
CA ALA A 173 18.38 7.92 -10.62
C ALA A 173 17.36 9.05 -10.89
N VAL A 174 17.22 9.42 -12.16
CA VAL A 174 16.17 10.35 -12.62
C VAL A 174 15.17 9.58 -13.47
N VAL A 175 14.03 9.25 -12.88
CA VAL A 175 12.99 8.44 -13.51
C VAL A 175 12.11 9.33 -14.36
N THR A 176 12.28 9.24 -15.68
CA THR A 176 11.57 10.07 -16.67
C THR A 176 10.48 9.31 -17.44
N LYS A 177 10.37 8.00 -17.24
CA LYS A 177 9.43 7.10 -17.92
C LYS A 177 8.97 6.02 -16.94
N ASP A 178 7.85 5.39 -17.25
CA ASP A 178 7.29 4.29 -16.45
C ASP A 178 8.30 3.15 -16.28
N VAL A 179 8.26 2.55 -15.09
CA VAL A 179 9.13 1.45 -14.67
C VAL A 179 8.27 0.20 -14.52
N PRO A 180 8.54 -0.87 -15.29
CA PRO A 180 7.79 -2.11 -15.18
C PRO A 180 7.93 -2.74 -13.79
N PRO A 181 6.91 -3.49 -13.31
CA PRO A 181 6.99 -4.25 -12.07
C PRO A 181 8.23 -5.15 -12.00
N TYR A 182 8.75 -5.35 -10.80
CA TYR A 182 9.84 -6.28 -10.51
C TYR A 182 11.11 -6.06 -11.34
N THR A 183 11.39 -4.81 -11.69
CA THR A 183 12.63 -4.44 -12.39
C THR A 183 13.51 -3.53 -11.55
N VAL A 184 14.80 -3.50 -11.88
CA VAL A 184 15.78 -2.60 -11.27
C VAL A 184 16.18 -1.55 -12.30
N TYR A 185 16.02 -0.28 -11.97
CA TYR A 185 16.36 0.87 -12.82
C TYR A 185 17.43 1.74 -12.15
N VAL A 186 18.39 2.26 -12.93
CA VAL A 186 19.48 3.11 -12.44
C VAL A 186 19.83 4.20 -13.46
N GLY A 187 20.49 5.27 -13.00
CA GLY A 187 21.05 6.33 -13.87
C GLY A 187 20.14 7.52 -14.13
N SER A 188 20.67 8.51 -14.88
CA SER A 188 19.97 9.75 -15.25
C SER A 188 20.15 10.01 -16.76
N PRO A 189 19.11 9.81 -17.60
CA PRO A 189 17.80 9.25 -17.24
C PRO A 189 17.89 7.78 -16.82
N ALA A 190 16.96 7.34 -15.99
CA ALA A 190 16.93 5.98 -15.46
C ALA A 190 16.67 4.96 -16.59
N LYS A 191 17.45 3.89 -16.61
CA LYS A 191 17.33 2.77 -17.55
C LYS A 191 17.25 1.45 -16.81
N LYS A 192 16.55 0.47 -17.39
CA LYS A 192 16.51 -0.90 -16.87
C LYS A 192 17.94 -1.45 -16.77
N LEU A 193 18.32 -1.88 -15.58
CA LEU A 193 19.57 -2.59 -15.31
C LEU A 193 19.37 -4.10 -15.44
N ARG A 194 18.34 -4.62 -14.76
CA ARG A 194 17.98 -6.04 -14.75
C ARG A 194 16.55 -6.23 -14.25
N SER A 195 16.03 -7.45 -14.41
CA SER A 195 14.84 -7.86 -13.65
C SER A 195 15.26 -8.21 -12.22
N ARG A 196 14.38 -7.98 -11.24
CA ARG A 196 14.52 -8.46 -9.85
C ARG A 196 14.23 -9.97 -9.79
N LEU A 197 13.40 -10.44 -10.70
CA LEU A 197 12.89 -11.80 -10.80
C LEU A 197 13.08 -12.28 -12.24
N ASP A 198 13.47 -13.55 -12.40
CA ASP A 198 13.70 -14.18 -13.70
C ASP A 198 12.42 -14.84 -14.28
N PHE A 199 11.29 -14.71 -13.58
CA PHE A 199 9.99 -15.25 -13.97
C PHE A 199 8.93 -14.13 -14.00
N ASP A 200 8.03 -14.22 -14.98
CA ASP A 200 6.90 -13.31 -15.13
C ASP A 200 5.75 -13.80 -14.24
N PRO A 201 5.31 -13.03 -13.22
CA PRO A 201 4.24 -13.47 -12.33
C PRO A 201 2.98 -13.79 -13.14
N PRO A 202 2.40 -14.98 -13.01
CA PRO A 202 1.28 -15.39 -13.84
C PRO A 202 0.03 -14.59 -13.45
N GLU A 203 -0.84 -14.32 -14.42
CA GLU A 203 -2.16 -13.70 -14.19
C GLU A 203 -3.02 -14.50 -13.19
N GLN A 204 -2.71 -15.78 -13.00
CA GLN A 204 -3.34 -16.68 -12.04
C GLN A 204 -2.26 -17.43 -11.26
N ILE A 205 -2.41 -17.45 -9.94
CA ILE A 205 -1.51 -18.17 -9.04
C ILE A 205 -2.29 -19.28 -8.35
N LEU A 206 -1.83 -20.52 -8.49
CA LEU A 206 -2.38 -21.66 -7.76
C LEU A 206 -1.67 -21.77 -6.39
N TYR A 207 -2.44 -21.92 -5.31
CA TYR A 207 -1.89 -22.04 -3.94
C TYR A 207 -0.94 -23.24 -3.74
N GLN A 208 -1.01 -24.20 -4.67
CA GLN A 208 -0.19 -25.41 -4.68
C GLN A 208 1.19 -25.18 -5.32
N GLN A 209 1.39 -24.04 -6.00
CA GLN A 209 2.62 -23.68 -6.67
C GLN A 209 3.43 -22.71 -5.81
N GLU A 210 4.46 -23.24 -5.14
CA GLU A 210 5.33 -22.50 -4.22
C GLU A 210 5.95 -21.24 -4.87
N GLU A 211 6.19 -21.25 -6.19
CA GLU A 211 6.74 -20.10 -6.93
C GLU A 211 5.80 -18.87 -6.93
N GLY A 212 4.51 -19.04 -6.66
CA GLY A 212 3.50 -17.98 -6.65
C GLY A 212 3.27 -17.30 -5.30
N HIS A 213 3.85 -17.82 -4.21
CA HIS A 213 3.48 -17.46 -2.85
C HIS A 213 3.73 -15.98 -2.44
N PRO A 214 4.79 -15.28 -2.88
CA PRO A 214 4.93 -13.84 -2.60
C PRO A 214 4.08 -12.94 -3.52
N TYR A 215 3.46 -13.50 -4.56
CA TYR A 215 2.66 -12.76 -5.55
C TYR A 215 1.15 -12.82 -5.27
N LEU A 216 0.73 -13.67 -4.33
CA LEU A 216 -0.62 -13.76 -3.80
C LEU A 216 -0.95 -12.49 -3.00
N TYR A 217 -1.32 -11.43 -3.71
CA TYR A 217 -2.34 -10.46 -3.32
C TYR A 217 -2.27 -9.73 -1.96
N ARG A 218 -3.21 -8.81 -1.77
CA ARG A 218 -3.25 -7.84 -0.68
C ARG A 218 -3.65 -8.53 0.63
N GLY A 219 -2.77 -8.44 1.64
CA GLY A 219 -3.02 -8.95 3.00
C GLY A 219 -1.98 -9.92 3.56
N PHE A 220 -1.04 -10.35 2.73
CA PHE A 220 0.01 -11.32 3.08
C PHE A 220 1.30 -10.66 3.59
N ALA A 221 1.15 -9.54 4.30
CA ALA A 221 2.27 -8.75 4.80
C ALA A 221 2.90 -9.42 6.03
N LEU A 222 3.78 -10.38 5.75
CA LEU A 222 4.54 -11.12 6.73
C LEU A 222 6.00 -10.65 6.73
N SER A 223 6.60 -10.53 7.91
CA SER A 223 8.04 -10.44 8.10
C SER A 223 8.74 -11.71 7.60
N GLN A 224 10.06 -11.65 7.35
CA GLN A 224 10.80 -12.84 6.93
C GLN A 224 10.67 -14.01 7.91
N SER A 225 10.70 -13.75 9.22
CA SER A 225 10.48 -14.78 10.23
C SER A 225 9.10 -15.42 10.12
N GLU A 226 8.07 -14.62 9.82
CA GLU A 226 6.71 -15.11 9.65
C GLU A 226 6.59 -15.91 8.34
N ILE A 227 7.15 -15.42 7.23
CA ILE A 227 7.22 -16.14 5.95
C ILE A 227 7.90 -17.51 6.14
N MET A 228 9.01 -17.56 6.87
CA MET A 228 9.72 -18.82 7.13
C MET A 228 8.89 -19.79 7.99
N ALA A 229 8.14 -19.29 8.96
CA ALA A 229 7.23 -20.10 9.76
C ALA A 229 6.06 -20.65 8.92
N THR A 230 5.46 -19.83 8.05
CA THR A 230 4.33 -20.24 7.21
C THR A 230 4.75 -21.17 6.08
N ALA A 231 5.95 -20.99 5.52
CA ALA A 231 6.51 -21.87 4.49
C ALA A 231 6.69 -23.31 5.00
N LYS A 232 7.13 -23.50 6.24
CA LYS A 232 7.30 -24.83 6.85
C LYS A 232 5.99 -25.61 6.93
N GLU A 233 4.89 -24.91 7.15
CA GLU A 233 3.55 -25.48 7.34
C GLU A 233 2.72 -25.52 6.03
N LYS A 234 3.33 -25.15 4.90
CA LYS A 234 2.75 -25.20 3.54
C LYS A 234 1.43 -24.43 3.38
N PHE A 235 1.33 -23.25 3.97
CA PHE A 235 0.16 -22.37 3.79
C PHE A 235 0.56 -20.96 3.36
N ILE A 236 -0.38 -20.21 2.79
CA ILE A 236 -0.20 -18.81 2.38
C ILE A 236 -0.57 -17.90 3.56
N GLY A 237 0.40 -17.19 4.13
CA GLY A 237 0.22 -16.49 5.41
C GLY A 237 -0.22 -15.03 5.31
N ALA A 238 -1.30 -14.69 6.00
CA ALA A 238 -1.87 -13.36 6.12
C ALA A 238 -1.63 -12.76 7.51
N GLY A 239 -1.54 -11.44 7.56
CA GLY A 239 -1.53 -10.69 8.82
C GLY A 239 -2.96 -10.56 9.36
N ASN A 240 -3.41 -9.32 9.56
CA ASN A 240 -4.74 -9.07 10.13
C ASN A 240 -5.89 -9.13 9.11
N ALA A 241 -5.59 -9.12 7.81
CA ALA A 241 -6.59 -9.21 6.77
C ALA A 241 -6.01 -9.84 5.51
N CYS A 242 -6.83 -10.55 4.73
CA CYS A 242 -6.49 -11.02 3.39
C CYS A 242 -7.65 -10.81 2.42
N CYS A 243 -7.32 -10.72 1.14
CA CYS A 243 -8.29 -10.72 0.06
C CYS A 243 -8.01 -11.88 -0.89
N VAL A 244 -9.04 -12.68 -1.14
CA VAL A 244 -9.04 -13.78 -2.11
C VAL A 244 -9.98 -13.39 -3.25
N ILE A 245 -9.48 -13.41 -4.49
CA ILE A 245 -10.30 -13.17 -5.68
C ILE A 245 -10.37 -14.45 -6.49
N LEU A 246 -11.60 -14.89 -6.80
CA LEU A 246 -11.88 -16.08 -7.58
C LEU A 246 -12.53 -15.65 -8.89
N ALA A 247 -11.83 -15.89 -10.00
CA ALA A 247 -12.35 -15.66 -11.35
C ALA A 247 -13.42 -16.70 -11.69
N GLN A 248 -14.62 -16.26 -12.09
CA GLN A 248 -15.68 -17.15 -12.57
C GLN A 248 -15.56 -17.33 -14.09
N ASN A 249 -14.52 -18.03 -14.54
CA ASN A 249 -14.44 -18.45 -15.94
C ASN A 249 -14.72 -19.96 -16.01
N ARG A 250 -15.95 -20.30 -16.43
CA ARG A 250 -16.43 -21.65 -16.84
C ARG A 250 -16.97 -22.62 -15.75
N GLY A 251 -17.36 -22.14 -14.58
CA GLY A 251 -18.08 -22.99 -13.61
C GLY A 251 -18.94 -22.20 -12.62
N GLU A 252 -20.22 -22.55 -12.52
CA GLU A 252 -21.10 -22.09 -11.45
C GLU A 252 -20.75 -22.88 -10.18
N HIS A 253 -20.15 -22.21 -9.20
CA HIS A 253 -20.04 -22.74 -7.85
C HIS A 253 -21.07 -22.08 -6.96
N ASN A 254 -21.64 -22.84 -6.03
CA ASN A 254 -22.66 -22.36 -5.11
C ASN A 254 -22.05 -21.81 -3.81
N ALA A 255 -20.82 -22.22 -3.50
CA ALA A 255 -20.06 -21.71 -2.37
C ALA A 255 -18.54 -21.86 -2.56
N VAL A 256 -17.80 -21.22 -1.67
CA VAL A 256 -16.35 -21.25 -1.54
C VAL A 256 -16.04 -21.63 -0.10
N ARG A 257 -15.24 -22.67 0.09
CA ARG A 257 -14.69 -23.05 1.39
C ARG A 257 -13.24 -22.60 1.47
N ILE A 258 -12.89 -21.86 2.52
CA ILE A 258 -11.53 -21.40 2.80
C ILE A 258 -11.10 -22.04 4.10
N THR A 259 -10.09 -22.91 4.03
CA THR A 259 -9.52 -23.55 5.21
C THR A 259 -8.18 -22.92 5.53
N GLY A 260 -7.95 -22.67 6.82
CA GLY A 260 -6.74 -22.03 7.29
C GLY A 260 -6.32 -22.45 8.69
N LYS A 261 -5.13 -21.98 9.08
CA LYS A 261 -4.51 -22.27 10.37
C LYS A 261 -3.81 -21.04 10.94
N PHE A 262 -3.88 -20.84 12.24
CA PHE A 262 -3.05 -19.88 12.98
C PHE A 262 -1.67 -20.43 13.29
N THR A 263 -0.65 -19.57 13.32
CA THR A 263 0.69 -19.98 13.76
C THR A 263 0.77 -20.33 15.25
N SER A 264 -0.21 -19.92 16.05
CA SER A 264 -0.31 -20.31 17.46
C SER A 264 -1.78 -20.46 17.87
N LYS A 265 -2.01 -21.26 18.92
CA LYS A 265 -3.35 -21.46 19.48
C LYS A 265 -3.94 -20.13 19.95
N VAL A 266 -5.05 -19.75 19.34
CA VAL A 266 -5.82 -18.56 19.72
C VAL A 266 -6.89 -18.96 20.73
N GLY A 267 -7.07 -18.16 21.79
CA GLY A 267 -8.13 -18.35 22.78
C GLY A 267 -9.51 -18.16 22.16
N ALA A 268 -9.88 -16.90 21.90
CA ALA A 268 -11.04 -16.54 21.09
C ALA A 268 -10.70 -15.41 20.13
N ALA A 269 -11.21 -15.51 18.89
CA ALA A 269 -11.15 -14.41 17.94
C ALA A 269 -12.36 -14.38 17.01
N GLU A 270 -12.61 -13.18 16.48
CA GLU A 270 -13.74 -12.85 15.62
C GLU A 270 -13.19 -12.33 14.28
N MET A 271 -13.63 -12.95 13.19
CA MET A 271 -13.28 -12.60 11.83
C MET A 271 -14.50 -12.05 11.10
N LEU A 272 -14.34 -10.86 10.52
CA LEU A 272 -15.27 -10.30 9.57
C LEU A 272 -14.93 -10.83 8.18
N VAL A 273 -15.88 -11.51 7.56
CA VAL A 273 -15.77 -12.00 6.18
C VAL A 273 -16.71 -11.18 5.32
N THR A 274 -16.17 -10.48 4.33
CA THR A 274 -16.92 -9.63 3.41
C THR A 274 -16.85 -10.22 1.99
N VAL A 275 -18.00 -10.35 1.34
CA VAL A 275 -18.14 -10.84 -0.04
C VAL A 275 -18.56 -9.70 -0.95
N ASN A 276 -17.80 -9.46 -2.02
CA ASN A 276 -18.08 -8.44 -3.05
C ASN A 276 -18.46 -7.06 -2.49
N SER A 277 -17.87 -6.67 -1.35
CA SER A 277 -18.15 -5.42 -0.62
C SER A 277 -19.58 -5.24 -0.08
N ALA A 278 -20.47 -6.24 -0.17
CA ALA A 278 -21.89 -6.08 0.13
C ALA A 278 -22.38 -6.95 1.29
N SER A 279 -21.92 -8.20 1.35
CA SER A 279 -22.38 -9.18 2.34
C SER A 279 -21.27 -9.39 3.36
N ALA A 280 -21.55 -9.20 4.65
CA ALA A 280 -20.58 -9.42 5.71
C ALA A 280 -21.13 -10.39 6.77
N ALA A 281 -20.30 -11.34 7.19
CA ALA A 281 -20.60 -12.28 8.26
C ALA A 281 -19.44 -12.30 9.28
N VAL A 282 -19.79 -12.46 10.56
CA VAL A 282 -18.80 -12.58 11.64
C VAL A 282 -18.66 -14.04 12.02
N TYR A 283 -17.45 -14.58 11.86
CA TYR A 283 -17.09 -15.94 12.25
C TYR A 283 -16.35 -15.88 13.59
N LYS A 284 -16.80 -16.68 14.54
CA LYS A 284 -16.13 -16.85 15.84
C LYS A 284 -15.42 -18.20 15.84
N PHE A 285 -14.18 -18.21 16.29
CA PHE A 285 -13.39 -19.45 16.36
C PHE A 285 -12.56 -19.48 17.65
N GLN A 286 -12.22 -20.71 18.05
CA GLN A 286 -11.33 -21.04 19.15
C GLN A 286 -10.39 -22.14 18.68
N GLY A 287 -9.10 -22.07 19.04
CA GLY A 287 -8.09 -23.03 18.61
C GLY A 287 -7.23 -22.53 17.44
N GLU A 288 -6.74 -23.48 16.63
CA GLU A 288 -5.75 -23.20 15.58
C GLU A 288 -6.32 -23.25 14.17
N HIS A 289 -7.46 -23.91 13.96
CA HIS A 289 -8.03 -24.13 12.63
C HIS A 289 -9.22 -23.21 12.36
N ILE A 290 -9.31 -22.77 11.11
CA ILE A 290 -10.40 -21.93 10.62
C ILE A 290 -10.97 -22.59 9.38
N ASP A 291 -12.29 -22.62 9.30
CA ASP A 291 -13.01 -23.10 8.14
C ASP A 291 -14.15 -22.13 7.86
N ILE A 292 -14.06 -21.43 6.72
CA ILE A 292 -14.99 -20.37 6.34
C ILE A 292 -15.73 -20.84 5.09
N PHE A 293 -17.04 -20.98 5.22
CA PHE A 293 -17.92 -21.30 4.12
C PHE A 293 -18.66 -20.04 3.65
N VAL A 294 -18.44 -19.66 2.40
CA VAL A 294 -18.98 -18.45 1.80
C VAL A 294 -19.87 -18.83 0.62
N PRO A 295 -21.18 -18.52 0.64
CA PRO A 295 -22.01 -18.74 -0.54
C PRO A 295 -21.51 -17.89 -1.71
N ALA A 296 -21.47 -18.48 -2.90
CA ALA A 296 -21.07 -17.77 -4.09
C ALA A 296 -22.11 -16.69 -4.39
N GLN A 297 -21.63 -15.48 -4.60
CA GLN A 297 -22.45 -14.36 -5.06
C GLN A 297 -21.77 -13.82 -6.31
N ALA A 298 -22.47 -13.82 -7.44
CA ALA A 298 -22.01 -13.10 -8.62
C ALA A 298 -22.00 -11.60 -8.27
N GLY A 299 -20.81 -10.99 -8.30
CA GLY A 299 -20.67 -9.56 -8.09
C GLY A 299 -20.64 -8.82 -9.42
N ASP A 300 -21.64 -7.98 -9.68
CA ASP A 300 -21.62 -7.00 -10.79
C ASP A 300 -20.92 -5.68 -10.41
N LYS A 301 -20.47 -5.56 -9.14
CA LYS A 301 -19.92 -4.33 -8.57
C LYS A 301 -18.42 -4.45 -8.34
N GLN A 302 -17.69 -3.39 -8.67
CA GLN A 302 -16.26 -3.21 -8.42
C GLN A 302 -15.84 -3.78 -7.06
N PRO A 303 -14.68 -4.47 -6.97
CA PRO A 303 -14.22 -5.03 -5.72
C PRO A 303 -13.94 -3.87 -4.74
N PRO A 304 -13.84 -4.12 -3.43
CA PRO A 304 -13.69 -3.03 -2.46
C PRO A 304 -12.53 -2.12 -2.87
N ASN A 305 -12.56 -0.82 -2.52
CA ASN A 305 -11.49 0.14 -2.87
C ASN A 305 -10.08 -0.37 -2.52
N ASP A 306 -10.01 -1.29 -1.57
CA ASP A 306 -8.80 -1.99 -1.17
C ASP A 306 -8.37 -3.12 -2.12
N ALA A 307 -9.27 -3.83 -2.77
CA ALA A 307 -8.95 -4.83 -3.80
C ALA A 307 -8.86 -4.24 -5.23
N PHE A 308 -9.13 -2.93 -5.38
CA PHE A 308 -9.24 -2.24 -6.67
C PHE A 308 -7.97 -2.25 -7.53
N SER A 309 -6.78 -2.08 -6.93
CA SER A 309 -5.50 -2.08 -7.67
C SER A 309 -5.14 -3.44 -8.27
N LEU A 310 -5.67 -4.51 -7.69
CA LEU A 310 -5.48 -5.88 -8.14
C LEU A 310 -6.38 -6.23 -9.34
N TYR A 311 -7.54 -5.58 -9.38
CA TYR A 311 -8.54 -5.77 -10.42
C TYR A 311 -8.12 -5.10 -11.75
N GLU A 312 -7.47 -3.93 -11.67
CA GLU A 312 -6.95 -3.23 -12.86
C GLU A 312 -5.75 -3.94 -13.52
N SER A 313 -4.96 -4.75 -12.78
CA SER A 313 -3.81 -5.45 -13.34
C SER A 313 -4.15 -6.70 -14.17
N ILE A 314 -5.42 -7.15 -14.20
CA ILE A 314 -5.86 -8.40 -14.86
C ILE A 314 -6.23 -8.17 -16.35
N GLY A 315 -5.83 -7.05 -16.95
CA GLY A 315 -5.74 -6.87 -18.41
C GLY A 315 -7.03 -6.75 -19.21
N ASP A 316 -8.16 -7.30 -18.75
CA ASP A 316 -9.44 -7.26 -19.49
C ASP A 316 -10.70 -7.21 -18.59
N GLY A 317 -10.53 -7.01 -17.28
CA GLY A 317 -11.63 -6.95 -16.31
C GLY A 317 -12.35 -8.30 -16.18
N LEU A 318 -12.25 -8.96 -15.02
CA LEU A 318 -13.03 -10.17 -14.77
C LEU A 318 -14.53 -9.83 -14.87
N LYS A 319 -15.20 -10.30 -15.93
CA LYS A 319 -16.65 -10.07 -16.13
C LYS A 319 -17.50 -10.64 -14.99
N GLN A 320 -17.01 -11.70 -14.33
CA GLN A 320 -17.61 -12.33 -13.17
C GLN A 320 -16.53 -12.82 -12.20
N TYR A 321 -16.69 -12.51 -10.91
CA TYR A 321 -15.78 -12.95 -9.85
C TYR A 321 -16.48 -13.03 -8.48
N THR A 322 -15.85 -13.77 -7.56
CA THR A 322 -16.14 -13.72 -6.13
C THR A 322 -14.93 -13.18 -5.39
N CYS A 323 -15.06 -12.02 -4.76
CA CYS A 323 -14.04 -11.42 -3.90
C CYS A 323 -14.40 -11.66 -2.44
N VAL A 324 -13.57 -12.44 -1.73
CA VAL A 324 -13.71 -12.73 -0.31
C VAL A 324 -12.62 -12.01 0.47
N CYS A 325 -13.01 -11.04 1.28
CA CYS A 325 -12.10 -10.36 2.20
C CYS A 325 -12.31 -10.93 3.61
N ILE A 326 -11.24 -11.35 4.27
CA ILE A 326 -11.28 -11.86 5.64
C ILE A 326 -10.44 -10.93 6.49
N GLN A 327 -11.00 -10.42 7.59
CA GLN A 327 -10.34 -9.51 8.51
C GLN A 327 -10.56 -9.95 9.95
N ILE A 328 -9.49 -10.03 10.74
CA ILE A 328 -9.59 -10.22 12.19
C ILE A 328 -10.06 -8.90 12.80
N ILE A 329 -11.23 -8.90 13.45
CA ILE A 329 -11.81 -7.71 14.09
C ILE A 329 -11.68 -7.72 15.61
N ASN A 330 -11.53 -8.90 16.21
CA ASN A 330 -11.32 -9.05 17.65
C ASN A 330 -10.49 -10.29 17.96
N MET A 331 -9.64 -10.23 18.98
CA MET A 331 -8.78 -11.33 19.41
C MET A 331 -8.36 -11.13 20.87
N GLU A 332 -8.39 -12.21 21.65
CA GLU A 332 -8.09 -12.14 23.08
C GLU A 332 -6.68 -11.59 23.41
N PRO A 333 -6.51 -10.90 24.56
CA PRO A 333 -5.36 -10.04 24.84
C PRO A 333 -3.99 -10.72 24.83
N HIS A 334 -3.93 -12.04 25.08
CA HIS A 334 -2.68 -12.80 25.11
C HIS A 334 -2.11 -13.08 23.71
N ALA A 335 -2.89 -12.85 22.64
CA ALA A 335 -2.48 -13.02 21.24
C ALA A 335 -2.28 -11.67 20.50
N LYS A 336 -2.09 -10.56 21.24
CA LYS A 336 -2.08 -9.19 20.70
C LYS A 336 -0.82 -8.76 19.93
N ALA A 337 0.14 -9.64 19.73
CA ALA A 337 1.14 -9.45 18.69
C ALA A 337 0.70 -10.31 17.51
N LEU A 338 0.25 -9.66 16.42
CA LEU A 338 0.09 -10.21 15.06
C LEU A 338 0.21 -11.74 15.06
N CYS A 339 -0.90 -12.46 15.26
CA CYS A 339 -0.89 -13.91 15.08
C CYS A 339 -1.17 -14.15 13.59
N PRO A 340 -0.14 -14.36 12.76
CA PRO A 340 -0.39 -14.66 11.37
C PRO A 340 -1.22 -15.94 11.30
N TRP A 341 -2.19 -15.90 10.43
CA TRP A 341 -2.97 -17.06 10.05
C TRP A 341 -2.76 -17.25 8.56
N GLY A 342 -2.98 -18.44 8.05
CA GLY A 342 -2.86 -18.63 6.63
C GLY A 342 -3.83 -19.62 6.07
N ILE A 343 -3.96 -19.54 4.76
CA ILE A 343 -4.89 -20.33 3.98
C ILE A 343 -4.13 -21.56 3.49
N SER A 344 -4.59 -22.73 3.90
CA SER A 344 -4.04 -24.03 3.50
C SER A 344 -4.73 -24.57 2.26
N SER A 345 -6.00 -24.23 2.05
CA SER A 345 -6.77 -24.65 0.87
C SER A 345 -7.95 -23.71 0.60
N ILE A 346 -8.33 -23.64 -0.67
CA ILE A 346 -9.55 -22.98 -1.15
C ILE A 346 -10.26 -23.99 -2.04
N GLU A 347 -11.50 -24.34 -1.70
CA GLU A 347 -12.32 -25.30 -2.44
C GLU A 347 -13.56 -24.60 -3.01
N LEU A 348 -13.85 -24.84 -4.29
CA LEU A 348 -15.11 -24.46 -4.91
C LEU A 348 -16.14 -25.55 -4.64
N VAL A 349 -17.27 -25.20 -4.03
CA VAL A 349 -18.30 -26.14 -3.61
C VAL A 349 -19.54 -25.98 -4.48
N ASN A 350 -19.89 -27.05 -5.19
CA ASN A 350 -21.15 -27.18 -5.90
C ASN A 350 -22.04 -28.07 -5.04
N HIS A 351 -22.92 -27.48 -4.24
CA HIS A 351 -23.96 -28.30 -3.61
C HIS A 351 -24.82 -28.88 -4.74
N GLU A 352 -24.68 -30.18 -5.01
CA GLU A 352 -25.72 -30.93 -5.73
C GLU A 352 -27.03 -30.74 -4.97
N ILE A 353 -28.06 -30.35 -5.71
CA ILE A 353 -29.44 -30.35 -5.25
C ILE A 353 -29.71 -31.76 -4.71
N GLN A 354 -29.99 -31.88 -3.42
CA GLN A 354 -30.69 -33.07 -2.96
C GLN A 354 -32.04 -33.09 -3.70
N LEU A 355 -32.22 -34.08 -4.58
CA LEU A 355 -33.50 -34.39 -5.22
C LEU A 355 -34.60 -34.62 -4.19
#